data_AF-A0A2H0YZB1-F1
#
_entry.id   AF-A0A2H0YZB1-F1
#
_cell.length_a   1.000
_cell.length_b   1.000
_cell.length_c   1.000
_cell.angle_alpha   90.00
_cell.angle_beta   90.00
_cell.angle_gamma   90.00
#
_symmetry.space_group_name_H-M   'P 1'
#
loop_
_entity.id
_entity.type
_entity.pdbx_description
1 polymer ?
#
loop_
_entity_poly.entity_id
_entity_poly.type
_entity_poly.pdbx_seq_one_letter_code
_entity_poly.pdbx_strand_id
1 'polypeptide(L)'
;MESDFELETLILNKIRSFQLPASLAYLVEFYLSLMGINHSPVKTHSLRIALFAEAVASRMEKDKKAAFLGGLFHDTGKLFFPGCLFEEREITPEEYEILKEHARFGFIVWKKFDPLIALCAGLHHPCYQSENGAVTSDFPKEWDSSIIQKGREIATIVSICDFVDAAKHRHTHVRDGSYRNGNNLLAMLQENYPDNQAIVETALTVLSEKKNNN
;
A
#
# COMPACT_ATOMS: atom_id res chain seq x y z
N MET A 1 -6.93 20.05 -2.23
CA MET A 1 -6.05 18.97 -2.73
C MET A 1 -4.67 19.34 -2.23
N GLU A 2 -4.16 18.63 -1.22
CA GLU A 2 -2.80 18.85 -0.71
C GLU A 2 -1.82 18.65 -1.87
N SER A 3 -0.88 19.57 -2.03
CA SER A 3 0.17 19.44 -3.04
C SER A 3 1.12 18.29 -2.69
N ASP A 4 1.72 17.64 -3.69
CA ASP A 4 2.69 16.55 -3.47
C ASP A 4 3.84 16.96 -2.52
N PHE A 5 4.21 18.25 -2.54
CA PHE A 5 5.22 18.82 -1.65
C PHE A 5 4.78 18.88 -0.18
N GLU A 6 3.52 19.25 0.09
CA GLU A 6 2.96 19.27 1.45
C GLU A 6 2.88 17.86 2.02
N LEU A 7 2.44 16.91 1.19
CA LEU A 7 2.33 15.50 1.56
C LEU A 7 3.70 14.88 1.88
N GLU A 8 4.71 15.16 1.07
CA GLU A 8 6.09 14.72 1.30
C GLU A 8 6.66 15.35 2.58
N THR A 9 6.41 16.64 2.82
CA THR A 9 6.81 17.32 4.06
C THR A 9 6.19 16.66 5.29
N LEU A 10 4.89 16.33 5.23
CA LEU A 10 4.18 15.64 6.31
C LEU A 10 4.80 14.26 6.59
N ILE A 11 5.15 13.52 5.54
CA ILE A 11 5.80 12.21 5.63
C ILE A 11 7.17 12.32 6.29
N LEU A 12 8.02 13.26 5.86
CA LEU A 12 9.34 13.48 6.44
C LEU A 12 9.26 13.89 7.92
N ASN A 13 8.31 14.75 8.28
CA ASN A 13 8.05 15.10 9.67
C ASN A 13 7.59 13.89 10.49
N LYS A 14 6.76 13.02 9.90
CA LYS A 14 6.29 11.80 10.56
C LYS A 14 7.41 10.81 10.82
N ILE A 15 8.29 10.61 9.84
CA ILE A 15 9.49 9.77 9.95
C ILE A 15 10.37 10.24 11.10
N ARG A 16 10.59 11.56 11.23
CA ARG A 16 11.31 12.15 12.36
C ARG A 16 10.61 11.90 13.70
N SER A 17 9.28 11.96 13.73
CA SER A 17 8.49 11.69 14.95
C SER A 17 8.58 10.24 15.45
N PHE A 18 8.82 9.28 14.57
CA PHE A 18 9.00 7.86 14.93
C PHE A 18 10.38 7.55 15.53
N GLN A 19 11.26 8.56 15.68
CA GLN A 19 12.61 8.41 16.21
C GLN A 19 13.36 7.25 15.54
N LEU A 20 13.22 7.14 14.21
CA LEU A 20 13.88 6.08 13.45
C LEU A 20 15.41 6.24 13.54
N PRO A 21 16.17 5.15 13.43
CA PRO A 21 17.61 5.24 13.18
C PRO A 21 17.87 6.13 11.97
N ALA A 22 18.93 6.94 12.01
CA ALA A 22 19.26 7.87 10.91
C ALA A 22 19.38 7.15 9.56
N SER A 23 19.90 5.93 9.54
CA SER A 23 19.99 5.08 8.35
C SER A 23 18.63 4.83 7.69
N LEU A 24 17.57 4.64 8.47
CA LEU A 24 16.23 4.40 7.95
C LEU A 24 15.58 5.69 7.44
N ALA A 25 15.84 6.83 8.07
CA ALA A 25 15.38 8.13 7.56
C ALA A 25 16.01 8.44 6.19
N TYR A 26 17.32 8.25 6.03
CA TYR A 26 18.00 8.40 4.73
C TYR A 26 17.49 7.41 3.68
N LEU A 27 17.17 6.18 4.08
CA LEU A 27 16.58 5.19 3.16
C LEU A 27 15.23 5.67 2.62
N VAL A 28 14.39 6.26 3.46
CA VAL A 28 13.11 6.81 3.00
C VAL A 28 13.32 7.97 2.05
N GLU A 29 14.16 8.94 2.41
CA GLU A 29 14.46 10.10 1.53
C GLU A 29 15.01 9.65 0.16
N PHE A 30 15.92 8.67 0.17
CA PHE A 30 16.45 8.05 -1.05
C PHE A 30 15.35 7.37 -1.87
N TYR A 31 14.48 6.57 -1.23
CA TYR A 31 13.37 5.88 -1.87
C TYR A 31 12.37 6.85 -2.52
N LEU A 32 11.97 7.91 -1.80
CA LEU A 32 11.06 8.93 -2.32
C LEU A 32 11.66 9.69 -3.51
N SER A 33 12.96 10.00 -3.43
CA SER A 33 13.69 10.61 -4.54
C SER A 33 13.71 9.69 -5.76
N LEU A 34 13.97 8.39 -5.56
CA LEU A 34 14.01 7.39 -6.62
C LEU A 34 12.64 7.24 -7.32
N MET A 35 11.56 7.09 -6.54
CA MET A 35 10.21 7.02 -7.11
C MET A 35 9.82 8.30 -7.84
N GLY A 36 10.25 9.47 -7.34
CA GLY A 36 9.92 10.77 -7.94
C GLY A 36 10.44 10.97 -9.37
N ILE A 37 11.41 10.18 -9.83
CA ILE A 37 11.99 10.33 -11.16
C ILE A 37 11.07 9.80 -12.26
N ASN A 38 10.56 8.57 -12.11
CA ASN A 38 9.78 7.89 -13.15
C ASN A 38 8.44 7.31 -12.66
N HIS A 39 8.13 7.46 -11.38
CA HIS A 39 6.95 6.83 -10.75
C HIS A 39 6.21 7.83 -9.86
N SER A 40 6.15 9.11 -10.25
CA SER A 40 5.54 10.18 -9.45
C SER A 40 4.10 9.86 -9.00
N PRO A 41 3.19 9.34 -9.85
CA PRO A 41 1.84 8.96 -9.41
C PRO A 41 1.86 7.87 -8.33
N VAL A 42 2.77 6.89 -8.46
CA VAL A 42 2.95 5.81 -7.47
C VAL A 42 3.50 6.39 -6.17
N LYS A 43 4.46 7.33 -6.24
CA LYS A 43 4.99 8.04 -5.06
C LYS A 43 3.85 8.69 -4.29
N THR A 44 3.06 9.53 -4.94
CA THR A 44 1.98 10.27 -4.28
C THR A 44 0.94 9.33 -3.69
N HIS A 45 0.61 8.24 -4.40
CA HIS A 45 -0.23 7.17 -3.86
C HIS A 45 0.37 6.57 -2.58
N SER A 46 1.62 6.10 -2.59
CA SER A 46 2.27 5.51 -1.42
C SER A 46 2.34 6.47 -0.22
N LEU A 47 2.55 7.76 -0.45
CA LEU A 47 2.52 8.77 0.62
C LEU A 47 1.11 8.87 1.26
N ARG A 48 0.04 8.86 0.46
CA ARG A 48 -1.34 8.84 0.99
C ARG A 48 -1.62 7.56 1.77
N ILE A 49 -1.20 6.40 1.26
CA ILE A 49 -1.40 5.11 1.93
C ILE A 49 -0.66 5.05 3.26
N ALA A 50 0.58 5.55 3.34
CA ALA A 50 1.34 5.58 4.58
C ALA A 50 0.57 6.28 5.71
N LEU A 51 0.05 7.49 5.45
CA LEU A 51 -0.71 8.25 6.45
C LEU A 51 -2.07 7.63 6.75
N PHE A 52 -2.72 7.05 5.74
CA PHE A 52 -4.04 6.46 5.91
C PHE A 52 -3.96 5.15 6.72
N ALA A 53 -3.06 4.25 6.36
CA ALA A 53 -2.82 3.00 7.07
C ALA A 53 -2.39 3.25 8.52
N GLU A 54 -1.57 4.27 8.77
CA GLU A 54 -1.23 4.67 10.13
C GLU A 54 -2.46 5.07 10.95
N ALA A 55 -3.34 5.90 10.38
CA ALA A 55 -4.54 6.37 11.07
C ALA A 55 -5.50 5.21 11.39
N VAL A 56 -5.68 4.28 10.44
CA VAL A 56 -6.48 3.06 10.65
C VAL A 56 -5.86 2.19 11.75
N ALA A 57 -4.57 1.90 11.65
CA ALA A 57 -3.87 1.09 12.65
C ALA A 57 -3.91 1.73 14.04
N SER A 58 -3.76 3.05 14.14
CA SER A 58 -3.86 3.77 15.41
C SER A 58 -5.26 3.64 16.03
N ARG A 59 -6.32 3.68 15.22
CA ARG A 59 -7.71 3.54 15.69
C ARG A 59 -8.04 2.13 16.16
N MET A 60 -7.35 1.14 15.60
CA MET A 60 -7.48 -0.28 15.94
C MET A 60 -6.49 -0.74 17.02
N GLU A 61 -5.71 0.18 17.61
CA GLU A 61 -4.66 -0.13 18.59
C GLU A 61 -3.62 -1.14 18.06
N LYS A 62 -3.36 -1.10 16.75
CA LYS A 62 -2.34 -1.88 16.06
C LYS A 62 -1.04 -1.09 15.94
N ASP A 63 0.00 -1.75 15.42
CA ASP A 63 1.30 -1.10 15.23
C ASP A 63 1.25 -0.05 14.11
N LYS A 64 0.98 1.20 14.51
CA LYS A 64 0.90 2.36 13.61
C LYS A 64 2.19 2.60 12.83
N LYS A 65 3.37 2.29 13.41
CA LYS A 65 4.65 2.49 12.74
C LYS A 65 4.83 1.46 11.64
N ALA A 66 4.50 0.20 11.92
CA ALA A 66 4.51 -0.85 10.91
C ALA A 66 3.52 -0.57 9.78
N ALA A 67 2.31 -0.10 10.09
CA ALA A 67 1.30 0.27 9.08
C ALA A 67 1.75 1.47 8.23
N PHE A 68 2.36 2.48 8.84
CA PHE A 68 2.92 3.62 8.12
C PHE A 68 4.01 3.20 7.13
N LEU A 69 5.02 2.46 7.59
CA LEU A 69 6.13 2.02 6.76
C LEU A 69 5.66 0.99 5.71
N GLY A 70 4.78 0.07 6.09
CA GLY A 70 4.14 -0.87 5.18
C GLY A 70 3.39 -0.16 4.07
N GLY A 71 2.59 0.85 4.39
CA GLY A 71 1.87 1.66 3.40
C GLY A 71 2.80 2.46 2.50
N LEU A 72 3.91 2.99 3.03
CA LEU A 72 4.89 3.75 2.26
C LEU A 72 5.64 2.88 1.23
N PHE A 73 5.94 1.63 1.59
CA PHE A 73 6.84 0.76 0.83
C PHE A 73 6.14 -0.41 0.12
N HIS A 74 4.83 -0.61 0.29
CA HIS A 74 4.12 -1.77 -0.29
C HIS A 74 4.35 -1.91 -1.80
N ASP A 75 4.43 -0.78 -2.49
CA ASP A 75 4.56 -0.67 -3.93
C ASP A 75 6.01 -0.62 -4.45
N THR A 76 7.00 -0.92 -3.61
CA THR A 76 8.43 -0.87 -3.99
C THR A 76 8.72 -1.67 -5.27
N GLY A 77 8.01 -2.77 -5.50
CA GLY A 77 8.19 -3.58 -6.70
C GLY A 77 7.79 -2.91 -8.01
N LYS A 78 7.02 -1.80 -7.99
CA LYS A 78 6.67 -1.06 -9.20
C LYS A 78 7.89 -0.40 -9.86
N LEU A 79 8.97 -0.18 -9.11
CA LEU A 79 10.24 0.34 -9.61
C LEU A 79 10.91 -0.57 -10.65
N PHE A 80 10.54 -1.86 -10.72
CA PHE A 80 11.06 -2.81 -11.72
C PHE A 80 10.34 -2.74 -13.07
N PHE A 81 9.33 -1.88 -13.19
CA PHE A 81 8.53 -1.72 -14.42
C PHE A 81 8.67 -0.30 -14.97
N PRO A 82 8.55 -0.11 -16.31
CA PRO A 82 8.54 1.21 -16.92
C PRO A 82 7.50 2.15 -16.29
N GLY A 83 7.94 3.36 -15.91
CA GLY A 83 7.10 4.38 -15.28
C GLY A 83 5.82 4.73 -16.03
N CYS A 84 5.91 4.76 -17.37
CA CYS A 84 4.78 5.05 -18.26
C CYS A 84 3.61 4.05 -18.14
N LEU A 85 3.79 2.88 -17.51
CA LEU A 85 2.69 1.95 -17.20
C LEU A 85 1.76 2.47 -16.08
N PHE A 86 2.22 3.46 -15.31
CA PHE A 86 1.51 4.03 -14.16
C PHE A 86 1.07 5.49 -14.39
N GLU A 87 1.31 6.03 -15.59
CA GLU A 87 0.94 7.39 -15.98
C GLU A 87 -0.42 7.38 -16.70
N GLU A 88 -1.52 7.50 -15.93
CA GLU A 88 -2.92 7.76 -16.37
C GLU A 88 -3.29 7.35 -17.82
N ARG A 89 -2.90 6.14 -18.22
CA ARG A 89 -3.15 5.60 -19.55
C ARG A 89 -3.95 4.32 -19.47
N GLU A 90 -4.47 3.92 -20.61
CA GLU A 90 -5.02 2.58 -20.75
C GLU A 90 -3.88 1.56 -20.84
N ILE A 91 -4.02 0.46 -20.11
CA ILE A 91 -3.10 -0.68 -20.15
C ILE A 91 -3.84 -1.90 -20.68
N THR A 92 -3.12 -2.79 -21.38
CA THR A 92 -3.70 -4.04 -21.87
C THR A 92 -3.87 -5.04 -20.72
N PRO A 93 -4.75 -6.06 -20.86
CA PRO A 93 -4.85 -7.13 -19.88
C PRO A 93 -3.50 -7.83 -19.64
N GLU A 94 -2.69 -8.04 -20.67
CA GLU A 94 -1.37 -8.67 -20.56
C GLU A 94 -0.38 -7.79 -19.80
N GLU A 95 -0.38 -6.48 -20.06
CA GLU A 95 0.40 -5.52 -19.27
C GLU A 95 -0.04 -5.56 -17.80
N TYR A 96 -1.35 -5.61 -17.53
CA TYR A 96 -1.89 -5.68 -16.18
C TYR A 96 -1.48 -6.96 -15.46
N GLU A 97 -1.56 -8.12 -16.11
CA GLU A 97 -1.12 -9.39 -15.52
C GLU A 97 0.36 -9.36 -15.13
N ILE A 98 1.22 -8.86 -16.01
CA ILE A 98 2.66 -8.71 -15.72
C ILE A 98 2.88 -7.74 -14.55
N LEU A 99 2.12 -6.65 -14.48
CA LEU A 99 2.25 -5.66 -13.41
C LEU A 99 1.93 -6.23 -12.04
N LYS A 100 1.09 -7.27 -11.91
CA LYS A 100 0.75 -7.87 -10.61
C LYS A 100 1.98 -8.44 -9.87
N GLU A 101 3.04 -8.82 -10.58
CA GLU A 101 4.30 -9.31 -10.00
C GLU A 101 5.03 -8.27 -9.12
N HIS A 102 4.65 -6.99 -9.15
CA HIS A 102 5.24 -5.98 -8.27
C HIS A 102 5.15 -6.35 -6.78
N ALA A 103 4.08 -7.02 -6.36
CA ALA A 103 3.94 -7.44 -4.96
C ALA A 103 5.04 -8.44 -4.58
N ARG A 104 5.26 -9.45 -5.41
CA ARG A 104 6.34 -10.42 -5.23
C ARG A 104 7.72 -9.79 -5.29
N PHE A 105 7.97 -8.87 -6.23
CA PHE A 105 9.24 -8.15 -6.30
C PHE A 105 9.49 -7.29 -5.06
N GLY A 106 8.46 -6.59 -4.58
CA GLY A 106 8.52 -5.82 -3.32
C GLY A 106 8.85 -6.70 -2.12
N PHE A 107 8.20 -7.87 -2.00
CA PHE A 107 8.53 -8.86 -0.96
C PHE A 107 10.00 -9.31 -1.03
N ILE A 108 10.49 -9.64 -2.22
CA ILE A 108 11.89 -10.09 -2.43
C ILE A 108 12.90 -9.02 -2.01
N VAL A 109 12.63 -7.75 -2.30
CA VAL A 109 13.47 -6.63 -1.87
C VAL A 109 13.51 -6.56 -0.35
N TRP A 110 12.33 -6.51 0.28
CA TRP A 110 12.23 -6.19 1.71
C TRP A 110 12.49 -7.34 2.66
N LYS A 111 12.36 -8.61 2.23
CA LYS A 111 12.49 -9.77 3.13
C LYS A 111 13.87 -9.89 3.81
N LYS A 112 14.89 -9.22 3.29
CA LYS A 112 16.24 -9.15 3.88
C LYS A 112 16.43 -7.99 4.87
N PHE A 113 15.52 -7.03 4.88
CA PHE A 113 15.65 -5.78 5.65
C PHE A 113 14.62 -5.71 6.78
N ASP A 114 13.34 -5.96 6.46
CA ASP A 114 12.25 -5.85 7.42
C ASP A 114 11.12 -6.82 7.06
N PRO A 115 10.80 -7.80 7.92
CA PRO A 115 9.77 -8.79 7.63
C PRO A 115 8.36 -8.20 7.56
N LEU A 116 8.06 -7.14 8.32
CA LEU A 116 6.73 -6.52 8.31
C LEU A 116 6.53 -5.76 7.01
N ILE A 117 7.52 -4.97 6.57
CA ILE A 117 7.46 -4.28 5.27
C ILE A 117 7.37 -5.29 4.13
N ALA A 118 8.15 -6.38 4.21
CA ALA A 118 8.11 -7.44 3.21
C ALA A 118 6.71 -8.05 3.10
N LEU A 119 6.08 -8.39 4.22
CA LEU A 119 4.74 -8.94 4.25
C LEU A 119 3.70 -7.94 3.72
N CYS A 120 3.81 -6.65 4.03
CA CYS A 120 2.96 -5.63 3.41
C CYS A 120 3.14 -5.59 1.89
N ALA A 121 4.37 -5.56 1.39
CA ALA A 121 4.63 -5.54 -0.05
C ALA A 121 4.12 -6.82 -0.74
N GLY A 122 4.32 -8.00 -0.14
CA GLY A 122 3.93 -9.27 -0.74
C GLY A 122 2.45 -9.63 -0.64
N LEU A 123 1.71 -9.09 0.33
CA LEU A 123 0.37 -9.53 0.69
C LEU A 123 -0.70 -8.42 0.59
N HIS A 124 -0.38 -7.23 0.08
CA HIS A 124 -1.35 -6.12 0.01
C HIS A 124 -2.40 -6.28 -1.10
N HIS A 125 -2.27 -7.24 -2.01
CA HIS A 125 -3.38 -7.56 -2.92
C HIS A 125 -4.45 -8.38 -2.19
N PRO A 126 -5.73 -8.19 -2.52
CA PRO A 126 -6.78 -9.04 -2.00
C PRO A 126 -6.50 -10.54 -2.24
N CYS A 127 -7.07 -11.39 -1.37
CA CYS A 127 -6.79 -12.83 -1.38
C CYS A 127 -7.06 -13.51 -2.74
N TYR A 128 -8.07 -13.05 -3.49
CA TYR A 128 -8.38 -13.59 -4.83
C TYR A 128 -7.37 -13.19 -5.93
N GLN A 129 -6.47 -12.23 -5.66
CA GLN A 129 -5.38 -11.82 -6.56
C GLN A 129 -4.00 -12.25 -6.03
N SER A 130 -3.96 -13.07 -4.97
CA SER A 130 -2.74 -13.45 -4.25
C SER A 130 -1.76 -14.33 -5.04
N GLU A 131 -2.17 -14.83 -6.22
CA GLU A 131 -1.36 -15.68 -7.08
C GLU A 131 -0.03 -15.04 -7.54
N ASN A 132 0.04 -13.70 -7.58
CA ASN A 132 1.24 -12.94 -7.97
C ASN A 132 1.94 -12.24 -6.78
N GLY A 133 1.48 -12.52 -5.56
CA GLY A 133 2.07 -12.01 -4.32
C GLY A 133 3.09 -12.97 -3.71
N ALA A 134 3.39 -12.77 -2.43
CA ALA A 134 4.20 -13.71 -1.66
C ALA A 134 3.32 -14.83 -1.08
N VAL A 135 3.77 -16.07 -1.17
CA VAL A 135 3.11 -17.21 -0.52
C VAL A 135 3.88 -17.67 0.70
N THR A 136 3.24 -18.44 1.59
CA THR A 136 3.86 -18.89 2.85
C THR A 136 5.18 -19.65 2.62
N SER A 137 5.33 -20.36 1.50
CA SER A 137 6.59 -21.05 1.14
C SER A 137 7.74 -20.11 0.77
N ASP A 138 7.46 -18.84 0.46
CA ASP A 138 8.47 -17.83 0.16
C ASP A 138 9.07 -17.22 1.44
N PHE A 139 8.43 -17.41 2.59
CA PHE A 139 8.81 -16.79 3.85
C PHE A 139 10.10 -17.44 4.39
N PRO A 140 11.10 -16.64 4.80
CA PRO A 140 12.29 -17.16 5.46
C PRO A 140 11.92 -18.02 6.68
N LYS A 141 12.57 -19.18 6.82
CA LYS A 141 12.23 -20.18 7.86
C LYS A 141 12.52 -19.68 9.27
N GLU A 142 13.42 -18.71 9.37
CA GLU A 142 13.82 -18.03 10.59
C GLU A 142 12.80 -16.99 11.10
N TRP A 143 11.75 -16.68 10.33
CA TRP A 143 10.73 -15.74 10.78
C TRP A 143 9.79 -16.40 11.80
N ASP A 144 9.68 -15.75 12.96
CA ASP A 144 8.75 -16.18 14.00
C ASP A 144 7.29 -16.09 13.54
N SER A 145 6.47 -17.04 14.00
CA SER A 145 5.03 -17.06 13.71
C SER A 145 4.31 -15.80 14.18
N SER A 146 4.77 -15.19 15.27
CA SER A 146 4.23 -13.93 15.80
C SER A 146 4.49 -12.74 14.85
N ILE A 147 5.66 -12.68 14.22
CA ILE A 147 6.01 -11.66 13.22
C ILE A 147 5.17 -11.87 11.97
N ILE A 148 5.01 -13.11 11.52
CA ILE A 148 4.17 -13.44 10.36
C ILE A 148 2.71 -13.05 10.61
N GLN A 149 2.16 -13.41 11.77
CA GLN A 149 0.80 -13.06 12.16
C GLN A 149 0.61 -11.54 12.19
N LYS A 150 1.51 -10.83 12.86
CA LYS A 150 1.51 -9.37 12.90
C LYS A 150 1.61 -8.75 11.50
N GLY A 151 2.52 -9.24 10.67
CA GLY A 151 2.71 -8.71 9.32
C GLY A 151 1.50 -8.96 8.41
N ARG A 152 0.80 -10.09 8.54
CA ARG A 152 -0.47 -10.34 7.85
C ARG A 152 -1.54 -9.33 8.24
N GLU A 153 -1.70 -9.09 9.55
CA GLU A 153 -2.67 -8.10 10.04
C GLU A 153 -2.38 -6.69 9.49
N ILE A 154 -1.12 -6.26 9.51
CA ILE A 154 -0.72 -4.96 8.97
C ILE A 154 -0.88 -4.92 7.44
N ALA A 155 -0.53 -6.00 6.73
CA ALA A 155 -0.71 -6.08 5.28
C ALA A 155 -2.18 -5.96 4.88
N THR A 156 -3.11 -6.55 5.65
CA THR A 156 -4.55 -6.39 5.40
C THR A 156 -5.02 -4.95 5.59
N ILE A 157 -4.51 -4.23 6.61
CA ILE A 157 -4.79 -2.80 6.78
C ILE A 157 -4.31 -2.01 5.56
N VAL A 158 -3.07 -2.26 5.11
CA VAL A 158 -2.49 -1.59 3.93
C VAL A 158 -3.29 -1.91 2.67
N SER A 159 -3.68 -3.17 2.47
CA SER A 159 -4.51 -3.65 1.35
C SER A 159 -5.84 -2.91 1.24
N ILE A 160 -6.56 -2.77 2.37
CA ILE A 160 -7.83 -2.04 2.41
C ILE A 160 -7.61 -0.55 2.13
N CYS A 161 -6.56 0.04 2.69
CA CYS A 161 -6.23 1.45 2.46
C CYS A 161 -5.87 1.72 0.98
N ASP A 162 -5.06 0.85 0.37
CA ASP A 162 -4.71 0.88 -1.05
C ASP A 162 -5.98 0.83 -1.92
N PHE A 163 -6.85 -0.15 -1.66
CA PHE A 163 -8.12 -0.29 -2.39
C PHE A 163 -8.99 0.97 -2.30
N VAL A 164 -9.14 1.55 -1.12
CA VAL A 164 -9.93 2.78 -0.91
C VAL A 164 -9.34 3.97 -1.65
N ASP A 165 -8.02 4.13 -1.65
CA ASP A 165 -7.35 5.21 -2.38
C ASP A 165 -7.48 5.02 -3.89
N ALA A 166 -7.23 3.80 -4.38
CA ALA A 166 -7.38 3.44 -5.79
C ALA A 166 -8.83 3.57 -6.27
N ALA A 167 -9.83 3.34 -5.41
CA ALA A 167 -11.23 3.57 -5.75
C ALA A 167 -11.54 5.05 -6.01
N LYS A 168 -10.78 5.97 -5.40
CA LYS A 168 -10.99 7.42 -5.48
C LYS A 168 -10.14 8.12 -6.54
N HIS A 169 -8.90 7.68 -6.72
CA HIS A 169 -7.89 8.42 -7.48
C HIS A 169 -7.35 7.68 -8.70
N ARG A 170 -7.76 6.42 -8.95
CA ARG A 170 -7.23 5.65 -10.08
C ARG A 170 -7.96 6.04 -11.38
N HIS A 171 -7.22 6.66 -12.28
CA HIS A 171 -7.65 7.03 -13.65
C HIS A 171 -7.14 6.06 -14.73
N THR A 172 -6.25 5.11 -14.37
CA THR A 172 -5.79 4.02 -15.23
C THR A 172 -6.89 2.96 -15.38
N HIS A 173 -7.31 2.68 -16.61
CA HIS A 173 -8.34 1.70 -16.92
C HIS A 173 -7.75 0.51 -17.69
N VAL A 174 -8.14 -0.70 -17.32
CA VAL A 174 -7.83 -1.92 -18.08
C VAL A 174 -8.80 -1.99 -19.27
N ARG A 175 -8.29 -2.25 -20.47
CA ARG A 175 -9.09 -2.39 -21.70
C ARG A 175 -9.83 -3.74 -21.78
N ASP A 176 -10.53 -4.14 -20.72
CA ASP A 176 -11.32 -5.38 -20.68
C ASP A 176 -12.83 -5.13 -20.60
N GLY A 177 -13.25 -3.85 -20.63
CA GLY A 177 -14.66 -3.48 -20.51
C GLY A 177 -15.23 -3.69 -19.11
N SER A 178 -14.39 -3.92 -18.09
CA SER A 178 -14.79 -3.88 -16.67
C SER A 178 -15.12 -2.45 -16.24
N TYR A 179 -16.22 -1.92 -16.78
CA TYR A 179 -16.91 -0.80 -16.17
C TYR A 179 -17.20 -1.18 -14.73
N ARG A 180 -16.62 -0.43 -13.77
CA ARG A 180 -17.00 -0.50 -12.36
C ARG A 180 -18.49 -0.22 -12.28
N ASN A 181 -19.25 -1.31 -12.15
CA ASN A 181 -20.69 -1.28 -11.92
C ASN A 181 -20.95 -0.35 -10.73
N GLY A 182 -22.07 0.37 -10.74
CA GLY A 182 -22.44 1.42 -9.78
C GLY A 182 -22.65 0.98 -8.32
N ASN A 183 -21.86 0.03 -7.83
CA ASN A 183 -21.79 -0.41 -6.45
C ASN A 183 -21.09 0.67 -5.61
N ASN A 184 -21.68 1.01 -4.47
CA ASN A 184 -21.05 1.88 -3.48
C ASN A 184 -19.75 1.23 -2.97
N LEU A 185 -18.71 2.03 -2.69
CA LEU A 185 -17.40 1.62 -2.18
C LEU A 185 -17.48 0.57 -1.06
N LEU A 186 -18.47 0.69 -0.17
CA LEU A 186 -18.72 -0.26 0.90
C LEU A 186 -18.98 -1.69 0.37
N ALA A 187 -19.83 -1.84 -0.64
CA ALA A 187 -20.16 -3.16 -1.19
C ALA A 187 -18.91 -3.81 -1.84
N MET A 188 -18.09 -3.01 -2.53
CA MET A 188 -16.83 -3.48 -3.09
C MET A 188 -15.88 -3.95 -1.98
N LEU A 189 -15.73 -3.18 -0.90
CA LEU A 189 -14.87 -3.59 0.23
C LEU A 189 -15.39 -4.85 0.92
N GLN A 190 -16.71 -4.98 1.09
CA GLN A 190 -17.32 -6.16 1.70
C GLN A 190 -17.10 -7.43 0.88
N GLU A 191 -17.18 -7.33 -0.44
CA GLU A 191 -16.92 -8.44 -1.37
C GLU A 191 -15.45 -8.85 -1.39
N ASN A 192 -14.53 -7.87 -1.41
CA ASN A 192 -13.09 -8.14 -1.50
C ASN A 192 -12.45 -8.54 -0.16
N TYR A 193 -13.09 -8.18 0.97
CA TYR A 193 -12.58 -8.41 2.33
C TYR A 193 -13.65 -8.95 3.30
N PRO A 194 -14.30 -10.09 2.98
CA PRO A 194 -15.42 -10.60 3.76
C PRO A 194 -15.09 -10.82 5.24
N ASP A 195 -13.88 -11.31 5.54
CA ASP A 195 -13.45 -11.64 6.91
C ASP A 195 -12.86 -10.44 7.68
N ASN A 196 -12.77 -9.26 7.08
CA ASN A 196 -12.07 -8.10 7.65
C ASN A 196 -12.96 -6.86 7.85
N GLN A 197 -14.25 -7.08 8.13
CA GLN A 197 -15.25 -6.00 8.25
C GLN A 197 -14.86 -4.92 9.27
N ALA A 198 -14.28 -5.30 10.40
CA ALA A 198 -13.83 -4.32 11.40
C ALA A 198 -12.77 -3.35 10.86
N ILE A 199 -11.86 -3.81 9.99
CA ILE A 199 -10.86 -2.96 9.35
C ILE A 199 -11.53 -2.08 8.28
N VAL A 200 -12.46 -2.65 7.50
CA VAL A 200 -13.23 -1.93 6.48
C VAL A 200 -14.02 -0.76 7.10
N GLU A 201 -14.78 -1.02 8.16
CA GLU A 201 -15.55 -0.02 8.89
C GLU A 201 -14.65 1.08 9.44
N THR A 202 -13.54 0.70 10.08
CA THR A 202 -12.58 1.67 10.63
C THR A 202 -11.97 2.54 9.53
N ALA A 203 -11.59 1.96 8.39
CA ALA A 203 -11.06 2.68 7.25
C ALA A 203 -12.08 3.71 6.70
N LEU A 204 -13.35 3.33 6.60
CA LEU A 204 -14.42 4.23 6.16
C LEU A 204 -14.69 5.36 7.16
N THR A 205 -14.64 5.08 8.46
CA THR A 205 -14.75 6.12 9.51
C THR A 205 -13.63 7.14 9.37
N VAL A 206 -12.36 6.70 9.35
CA VAL A 206 -11.19 7.58 9.18
C VAL A 206 -11.28 8.41 7.89
N LEU A 207 -11.80 7.81 6.82
CA LEU A 207 -11.99 8.47 5.54
C LEU A 207 -13.04 9.59 5.58
N SER A 208 -14.12 9.40 6.36
CA SER A 208 -15.18 10.40 6.52
C SER A 208 -14.74 11.60 7.38
N GLU A 209 -13.97 11.36 8.43
CA GLU A 209 -13.44 12.41 9.32
C GLU A 209 -12.49 13.35 8.57
N LYS A 210 -11.64 12.83 7.66
CA LYS A 210 -10.80 13.65 6.79
C LYS A 210 -11.60 14.55 5.83
N LYS A 211 -12.83 14.19 5.45
CA LYS A 211 -13.69 15.04 4.62
C LYS A 211 -14.31 16.21 5.40
N ASN A 212 -14.54 16.03 6.70
CA ASN A 212 -15.18 17.05 7.54
C ASN A 212 -14.19 18.11 8.06
N ASN A 213 -12.88 17.85 7.95
CA ASN A 213 -11.80 18.72 8.42
C ASN A 213 -11.08 19.50 7.29
N ASN A 214 -11.58 19.39 6.05
CA ASN A 214 -11.10 20.10 4.85
C ASN A 214 -12.23 20.98 4.28
#